data_AF-A0A318IKF7-F1
#
_entry.id   AF-A0A318IKF7-F1
#
_cell.length_a   1.000
_cell.length_b   1.000
_cell.length_c   1.000
_cell.angle_alpha   90.00
_cell.angle_beta   90.00
_cell.angle_gamma   90.00
#
_symmetry.space_group_name_H-M   'P 1'
#
loop_
_entity.id
_entity.type
_entity.pdbx_description
1 polymer ?
#
loop_
_entity_poly.entity_id
_entity_poly.type
_entity_poly.pdbx_seq_one_letter_code
_entity_poly.pdbx_strand_id
1 'polypeptide(L)'
;MPISPRIKKLIFCVVPILTLVQCELQPSRGGLFLPEGFKAVVVVDSIEERVRHIAVSDEGLLYGKLRNSNEKGGIVVIQDKNNDGRADVIEKFGAYRSLQKRSYSTAMRIYNGYLYFSSELVIYRYKLKPGTLIPEGEMEIVMTDDHGHGKHEHIGKPIAFDNEGHMYVPFGAPSNACQNPKRTPRAPGMDPCPQLEDHGGVWRFDANKLGQTQKDGYKYATGIRSVVAMDWNSEDGNLYIVMHGRDDLNRLFSNIYSGWDSAMLPSEEFIRVTEGSDFGWPYCYYDQIQEKKVLSPEYGGDGKIVGRCKDFDDPIMGFPGHWAPNDLVFYDGDKLPNRYKNGAFIAFHGSTNRAPYPQSGYFVGFVPFKDGKPSGDWEVFADGFAVVDTIASVNDAKYRPMGIAFGEDGSMYISDSVKGKIWKIVFEGDKDNFGQEQLAEMEKRKLLSHIRTPDEIKDNLMPKQFTGAQKTYYTYCSPCHQKDGKGATGRFPTLNGTDWVTGDKERLINIVLKGMEGSIVVNDEVFNGVMPQHSFLSDAEIADLLTYLRSNFGNDADAVTEKEVSNLRMGL
;
A
#
# COMPACT_ATOMS: atom_id res chain seq x y z
N MET A 1 78.35 20.51 59.54
CA MET A 1 77.54 19.84 58.51
C MET A 1 76.12 20.38 58.56
N PRO A 2 75.77 21.39 57.74
CA PRO A 2 74.43 21.98 57.76
C PRO A 2 73.67 21.78 56.44
N ILE A 3 72.49 21.18 56.58
CA ILE A 3 71.18 21.67 56.13
C ILE A 3 71.20 22.77 55.06
N SER A 4 70.63 22.47 53.89
CA SER A 4 70.25 23.47 52.88
C SER A 4 68.78 23.26 52.47
N PRO A 5 67.98 24.34 52.25
CA PRO A 5 66.53 24.28 52.29
C PRO A 5 65.84 24.34 50.93
N ARG A 6 64.56 23.97 50.99
CA ARG A 6 63.54 23.92 49.95
C ARG A 6 63.38 25.22 49.14
N ILE A 7 63.14 25.07 47.84
CA ILE A 7 62.40 26.03 47.00
C ILE A 7 61.25 25.28 46.32
N LYS A 8 60.03 25.81 46.48
CA LYS A 8 58.79 25.37 45.85
C LYS A 8 58.81 25.70 44.35
N LYS A 9 58.44 24.74 43.49
CA LYS A 9 57.95 25.01 42.13
C LYS A 9 56.52 24.50 42.00
N LEU A 10 55.61 25.42 41.72
CA LEU A 10 54.24 25.18 41.27
C LEU A 10 54.31 24.49 39.89
N ILE A 11 53.68 23.34 39.74
CA ILE A 11 53.42 22.70 38.45
C ILE A 11 51.96 22.96 38.10
N PHE A 12 51.73 23.73 37.04
CA PHE A 12 50.42 23.91 36.42
C PHE A 12 49.99 22.59 35.77
N CYS A 13 48.90 22.00 36.25
CA CYS A 13 48.24 20.87 35.60
C CYS A 13 47.33 21.42 34.49
N VAL A 14 47.73 21.29 33.23
CA VAL A 14 46.87 21.57 32.09
C VAL A 14 46.01 20.32 31.85
N VAL A 15 44.74 20.39 32.24
CA VAL A 15 43.74 19.37 31.90
C VAL A 15 43.22 19.67 30.49
N PRO A 16 43.34 18.75 29.51
CA PRO A 16 42.72 18.98 28.21
C PRO A 16 41.21 18.83 28.38
N ILE A 17 40.47 19.89 28.09
CA ILE A 17 39.02 19.85 27.96
C ILE A 17 38.74 19.11 26.65
N LEU A 18 38.41 17.81 26.76
CA LEU A 18 37.79 17.07 25.67
C LEU A 18 36.40 17.70 25.46
N THR A 19 36.26 18.55 24.45
CA THR A 19 34.94 18.90 23.92
C THR A 19 34.36 17.66 23.26
N LEU A 20 33.57 16.91 24.02
CA LEU A 20 32.60 15.96 23.48
C LEU A 20 31.62 16.76 22.64
N VAL A 21 31.87 16.84 21.34
CA VAL A 21 30.83 17.15 20.36
C VAL A 21 29.92 15.92 20.34
N GLN A 22 28.92 15.92 21.22
CA GLN A 22 27.74 15.09 20.98
C GLN A 22 27.12 15.61 19.70
N CYS A 23 27.36 14.89 18.60
CA CYS A 23 26.55 15.02 17.40
C CYS A 23 25.16 14.52 17.80
N GLU A 24 24.25 15.44 18.09
CA GLU A 24 22.84 15.12 18.22
C GLU A 24 22.42 14.45 16.91
N LEU A 25 22.01 13.17 17.01
CA LEU A 25 21.28 12.47 15.96
C LEU A 25 20.15 13.40 15.53
N GLN A 26 20.07 13.85 14.26
CA GLN A 26 18.96 14.72 13.85
C GLN A 26 17.67 13.91 13.65
N PRO A 27 16.64 14.11 14.50
CA PRO A 27 15.28 14.13 13.98
C PRO A 27 14.67 15.53 14.18
N SER A 28 14.68 16.34 13.14
CA SER A 28 13.83 17.53 13.02
C SER A 28 13.26 17.78 11.62
N ARG A 29 13.37 16.80 10.70
CA ARG A 29 12.70 16.76 9.37
C ARG A 29 11.31 16.13 9.43
N GLY A 30 10.52 16.46 10.46
CA GLY A 30 9.21 15.82 10.67
C GLY A 30 9.25 14.28 10.86
N GLY A 31 10.42 13.71 11.16
CA GLY A 31 10.65 12.26 11.31
C GLY A 31 11.08 11.54 10.03
N LEU A 32 11.24 12.24 8.90
CA LEU A 32 11.67 11.64 7.64
C LEU A 32 13.18 11.70 7.41
N PHE A 33 13.70 10.68 6.73
CA PHE A 33 15.03 10.64 6.14
C PHE A 33 14.90 10.93 4.65
N LEU A 34 15.73 11.84 4.14
CA LEU A 34 15.72 12.35 2.77
C LEU A 34 17.15 12.56 2.29
N PRO A 35 17.38 12.61 0.96
CA PRO A 35 18.66 13.02 0.41
C PRO A 35 19.12 14.36 0.98
N GLU A 36 20.43 14.59 0.99
CA GLU A 36 21.00 15.86 1.41
C GLU A 36 20.48 17.01 0.53
N GLY A 37 20.26 18.19 1.11
CA GLY A 37 19.62 19.32 0.43
C GLY A 37 18.09 19.32 0.49
N PHE A 38 17.45 18.18 0.79
CA PHE A 38 16.01 18.15 1.06
C PHE A 38 15.70 18.39 2.54
N LYS A 39 14.64 19.16 2.81
CA LYS A 39 14.07 19.37 4.15
C LYS A 39 12.60 18.99 4.17
N ALA A 40 12.10 18.63 5.34
CA ALA A 40 10.69 18.34 5.53
C ALA A 40 10.11 19.07 6.74
N VAL A 41 8.86 19.52 6.59
CA VAL A 41 8.02 20.05 7.65
C VAL A 41 6.72 19.26 7.72
N VAL A 42 6.17 19.11 8.93
CA VAL A 42 4.86 18.51 9.14
C VAL A 42 3.81 19.60 8.93
N VAL A 43 3.06 19.49 7.83
CA VAL A 43 1.97 20.41 7.49
C VAL A 43 0.79 20.18 8.42
N VAL A 44 0.44 18.91 8.61
CA VAL A 44 -0.63 18.45 9.49
C VAL A 44 -0.14 17.23 10.27
N ASP A 45 -0.26 17.23 11.60
CA ASP A 45 0.23 16.11 12.41
C ASP A 45 -0.72 14.89 12.38
N SER A 46 -2.03 15.14 12.29
CA SER A 46 -3.04 14.08 12.18
C SER A 46 -4.37 14.60 11.63
N ILE A 47 -5.08 13.76 10.88
CA ILE A 47 -6.48 13.93 10.50
C ILE A 47 -7.21 12.63 10.86
N GLU A 48 -8.22 12.73 11.73
CA GLU A 48 -8.94 11.58 12.31
C GLU A 48 -9.50 10.63 11.24
N GLU A 49 -10.07 11.19 10.17
CA GLU A 49 -10.63 10.45 9.05
C GLU A 49 -9.59 9.74 8.19
N ARG A 50 -8.30 10.07 8.39
CA ARG A 50 -7.12 9.59 7.66
C ARG A 50 -7.11 10.04 6.20
N VAL A 51 -5.92 10.27 5.65
CA VAL A 51 -5.75 10.83 4.30
C VAL A 51 -5.28 9.74 3.34
N ARG A 52 -5.82 9.77 2.12
CA ARG A 52 -5.45 8.91 1.00
C ARG A 52 -4.66 9.74 -0.02
N HIS A 53 -5.13 9.85 -1.25
CA HIS A 53 -4.48 10.63 -2.29
C HIS A 53 -4.62 12.13 -2.01
N ILE A 54 -3.68 12.91 -2.51
CA ILE A 54 -3.65 14.37 -2.37
C ILE A 54 -3.42 15.03 -3.73
N ALA A 55 -3.80 16.29 -3.88
CA ALA A 55 -3.47 17.14 -5.02
C ALA A 55 -3.24 18.57 -4.54
N VAL A 56 -2.42 19.33 -5.27
CA VAL A 56 -2.15 20.75 -4.98
C VAL A 56 -2.63 21.58 -6.16
N SER A 57 -3.41 22.63 -5.92
CA SER A 57 -3.80 23.58 -6.97
C SER A 57 -2.69 24.58 -7.27
N ASP A 58 -2.81 25.28 -8.39
CA ASP A 58 -1.93 26.38 -8.80
C ASP A 58 -1.88 27.51 -7.74
N GLU A 59 -2.95 27.69 -6.95
CA GLU A 59 -3.00 28.65 -5.83
C GLU A 59 -2.35 28.11 -4.53
N GLY A 60 -1.77 26.90 -4.57
CA GLY A 60 -1.12 26.26 -3.43
C GLY A 60 -2.08 25.62 -2.42
N LEU A 61 -3.37 25.46 -2.75
CA LEU A 61 -4.31 24.75 -1.88
C LEU A 61 -4.07 23.24 -1.96
N LEU A 62 -3.91 22.60 -0.81
CA LEU A 62 -3.73 21.16 -0.72
C LEU A 62 -5.07 20.49 -0.46
N TYR A 63 -5.52 19.66 -1.40
CA TYR A 63 -6.70 18.83 -1.27
C TYR A 63 -6.31 17.41 -0.90
N GLY A 64 -7.03 16.80 0.04
CA GLY A 64 -6.81 15.43 0.48
C GLY A 64 -8.09 14.61 0.43
N LYS A 65 -8.01 13.42 -0.17
CA LYS A 65 -9.10 12.46 -0.12
C LYS A 65 -9.12 11.77 1.25
N LEU A 66 -10.25 11.80 1.95
CA LEU A 66 -10.38 11.12 3.24
C LEU A 66 -10.73 9.64 3.05
N ARG A 67 -10.12 8.76 3.86
CA ARG A 67 -10.43 7.32 3.87
C ARG A 67 -11.82 7.06 4.43
N ASN A 68 -12.17 7.80 5.49
CA ASN A 68 -13.47 7.77 6.12
C ASN A 68 -14.21 9.06 5.74
N SER A 69 -15.42 8.96 5.20
CA SER A 69 -16.30 10.12 5.06
C SER A 69 -17.30 10.17 6.22
N ASN A 70 -17.65 11.39 6.61
CA ASN A 70 -18.72 11.65 7.56
C ASN A 70 -19.63 12.77 7.05
N GLU A 71 -20.54 13.25 7.89
CA GLU A 71 -21.44 14.36 7.58
C GLU A 71 -20.70 15.67 7.25
N LYS A 72 -19.43 15.81 7.68
CA LYS A 72 -18.60 16.98 7.37
C LYS A 72 -17.93 16.89 6.00
N GLY A 73 -17.76 15.69 5.44
CA GLY A 73 -17.15 15.54 4.13
C GLY A 73 -16.38 14.25 3.90
N GLY A 74 -16.07 13.99 2.63
CA GLY A 74 -15.12 12.96 2.19
C GLY A 74 -13.79 13.52 1.69
N ILE A 75 -13.61 14.85 1.77
CA ILE A 75 -12.44 15.60 1.28
C ILE A 75 -12.04 16.60 2.37
N VAL A 76 -10.75 16.90 2.45
CA VAL A 76 -10.19 18.01 3.23
C VAL A 76 -9.46 18.98 2.30
N VAL A 77 -9.60 20.28 2.54
CA VAL A 77 -8.75 21.33 1.96
C VAL A 77 -7.89 21.93 3.07
N ILE A 78 -6.61 22.13 2.75
CA ILE A 78 -5.59 22.62 3.67
C ILE A 78 -4.92 23.83 3.03
N GLN A 79 -4.77 24.90 3.81
CA GLN A 79 -4.10 26.12 3.40
C GLN A 79 -3.09 26.56 4.45
N ASP A 80 -1.91 26.92 3.98
CA ASP A 80 -0.88 27.66 4.70
C ASP A 80 -0.98 29.12 4.27
N LYS A 81 -1.39 30.01 5.18
CA LYS A 81 -1.63 31.43 4.89
C LYS A 81 -0.39 32.27 5.12
N ASN A 82 0.52 31.81 5.98
CA ASN A 82 1.70 32.56 6.39
C ASN A 82 3.00 32.06 5.72
N ASN A 83 2.92 30.98 4.92
CA ASN A 83 3.99 30.33 4.20
C ASN A 83 5.09 29.74 5.10
N ASP A 84 4.77 29.32 6.33
CA ASP A 84 5.70 28.64 7.25
C ASP A 84 5.77 27.11 7.01
N GLY A 85 5.01 26.61 6.04
CA GLY A 85 4.89 25.21 5.67
C GLY A 85 3.89 24.43 6.53
N ARG A 86 3.10 25.09 7.39
CA ARG A 86 2.12 24.46 8.29
C ARG A 86 0.71 24.88 7.93
N ALA A 87 -0.24 24.01 8.23
CA ALA A 87 -1.65 24.32 8.00
C ALA A 87 -2.15 25.40 8.97
N ASP A 88 -2.63 26.52 8.43
CA ASP A 88 -3.42 27.52 9.16
C ASP A 88 -4.91 27.23 9.07
N VAL A 89 -5.35 26.59 7.97
CA VAL A 89 -6.74 26.23 7.71
C VAL A 89 -6.82 24.76 7.32
N ILE A 90 -7.80 24.06 7.90
CA ILE A 90 -8.14 22.68 7.58
C ILE A 90 -9.67 22.57 7.57
N GLU A 91 -10.26 22.52 6.38
CA GLU A 91 -11.72 22.48 6.21
C GLU A 91 -12.16 21.22 5.48
N LYS A 92 -13.33 20.69 5.83
CA LYS A 92 -13.87 19.44 5.25
C LYS A 92 -15.07 19.75 4.37
N PHE A 93 -15.19 19.03 3.27
CA PHE A 93 -16.31 19.18 2.33
C PHE A 93 -16.55 17.92 1.50
N GLY A 94 -17.55 17.97 0.62
CA GLY A 94 -17.88 16.87 -0.28
C GLY A 94 -18.45 15.66 0.44
N ALA A 95 -19.47 15.88 1.29
CA ALA A 95 -20.16 14.80 1.98
C ALA A 95 -20.93 13.93 0.96
N TYR A 96 -20.82 12.61 1.11
CA TYR A 96 -21.61 11.67 0.31
C TYR A 96 -23.01 11.50 0.91
N ARG A 97 -23.96 11.06 0.08
CA ARG A 97 -25.33 10.72 0.54
C ARG A 97 -25.34 9.57 1.56
N SER A 98 -24.31 8.73 1.57
CA SER A 98 -24.12 7.65 2.54
C SER A 98 -22.73 7.71 3.18
N LEU A 99 -22.65 7.39 4.47
CA LEU A 99 -21.39 7.34 5.21
C LEU A 99 -20.48 6.26 4.62
N GLN A 100 -19.26 6.62 4.23
CA GLN A 100 -18.24 5.71 3.75
C GLN A 100 -17.22 5.47 4.86
N LYS A 101 -17.41 4.40 5.65
CA LYS A 101 -16.42 3.99 6.66
C LYS A 101 -15.40 3.04 6.03
N ARG A 102 -14.11 3.35 6.18
CA ARG A 102 -12.97 2.53 5.75
C ARG A 102 -13.07 2.11 4.28
N SER A 103 -13.58 3.02 3.47
CA SER A 103 -13.70 2.82 2.03
C SER A 103 -12.31 2.72 1.38
N TYR A 104 -12.22 1.94 0.31
CA TYR A 104 -11.12 1.99 -0.66
C TYR A 104 -11.24 3.21 -1.59
N SER A 105 -11.81 4.32 -1.10
CA SER A 105 -11.80 5.56 -1.85
C SER A 105 -10.36 5.99 -2.15
N THR A 106 -10.15 6.35 -3.40
CA THR A 106 -8.85 6.67 -4.01
C THR A 106 -8.96 8.02 -4.73
N ALA A 107 -7.93 8.36 -5.49
CA ALA A 107 -7.86 9.52 -6.38
C ALA A 107 -8.05 10.89 -5.70
N MET A 108 -7.11 11.77 -6.00
CA MET A 108 -7.25 13.20 -5.84
C MET A 108 -6.37 13.78 -6.93
N ARG A 109 -6.98 14.36 -7.96
CA ARG A 109 -6.28 14.87 -9.15
C ARG A 109 -6.92 16.17 -9.61
N ILE A 110 -6.12 17.09 -10.10
CA ILE A 110 -6.62 18.30 -10.76
C ILE A 110 -6.38 18.14 -12.25
N TYR A 111 -7.44 18.35 -13.04
CA TYR A 111 -7.37 18.26 -14.48
C TYR A 111 -8.33 19.27 -15.12
N ASN A 112 -7.83 20.08 -16.05
CA ASN A 112 -8.60 21.10 -16.79
C ASN A 112 -9.49 22.00 -15.90
N GLY A 113 -8.97 22.43 -14.75
CA GLY A 113 -9.68 23.31 -13.81
C GLY A 113 -10.75 22.61 -12.95
N TYR A 114 -10.72 21.28 -12.88
CA TYR A 114 -11.59 20.49 -12.01
C TYR A 114 -10.79 19.63 -11.04
N LEU A 115 -11.30 19.50 -9.82
CA LEU A 115 -10.80 18.57 -8.81
C LEU A 115 -11.55 17.25 -8.91
N TYR A 116 -10.90 16.20 -9.40
CA TYR A 116 -11.42 14.84 -9.51
C TYR A 116 -11.04 13.99 -8.30
N PHE A 117 -11.99 13.18 -7.87
CA PHE A 117 -11.81 12.25 -6.75
C PHE A 117 -12.80 11.08 -6.88
N SER A 118 -12.54 9.99 -6.17
CA SER A 118 -13.36 8.78 -6.30
C SER A 118 -13.85 8.26 -4.95
N SER A 119 -15.03 7.65 -4.96
CA SER A 119 -15.38 6.58 -4.02
C SER A 119 -15.00 5.23 -4.63
N GLU A 120 -15.43 4.13 -4.02
CA GLU A 120 -15.20 2.77 -4.54
C GLU A 120 -15.94 2.54 -5.88
N LEU A 121 -17.08 3.19 -6.09
CA LEU A 121 -17.95 2.94 -7.25
C LEU A 121 -18.21 4.19 -8.10
N VAL A 122 -17.78 5.38 -7.69
CA VAL A 122 -18.18 6.61 -8.37
C VAL A 122 -17.00 7.56 -8.46
N ILE A 123 -16.78 8.11 -9.65
CA ILE A 123 -15.86 9.22 -9.89
C ILE A 123 -16.67 10.51 -9.89
N TYR A 124 -16.19 11.47 -9.10
CA TYR A 124 -16.78 12.77 -8.94
C TYR A 124 -15.81 13.86 -9.39
N ARG A 125 -16.34 15.06 -9.62
CA ARG A 125 -15.52 16.26 -9.72
C ARG A 125 -16.21 17.51 -9.18
N TYR A 126 -15.38 18.48 -8.80
CA TYR A 126 -15.79 19.86 -8.55
C TYR A 126 -15.08 20.79 -9.51
N LYS A 127 -15.75 21.85 -9.97
CA LYS A 127 -15.08 22.93 -10.69
C LYS A 127 -14.28 23.78 -9.72
N LEU A 128 -13.00 23.99 -10.00
CA LEU A 128 -12.17 24.92 -9.24
C LEU A 128 -12.36 26.33 -9.80
N LYS A 129 -12.59 27.29 -8.89
CA LYS A 129 -12.64 28.71 -9.22
C LYS A 129 -11.52 29.43 -8.47
N PRO A 130 -10.74 30.31 -9.14
CA PRO A 130 -9.72 31.10 -8.46
C PRO A 130 -10.29 31.86 -7.26
N GLY A 131 -9.51 31.92 -6.17
CA GLY A 131 -9.88 32.60 -4.94
C GLY A 131 -10.91 31.89 -4.08
N THR A 132 -11.28 30.64 -4.39
CA THR A 132 -12.22 29.84 -3.58
C THR A 132 -11.48 28.75 -2.80
N LEU A 133 -11.64 28.75 -1.48
CA LEU A 133 -11.04 27.72 -0.62
C LEU A 133 -11.74 26.37 -0.82
N ILE A 134 -13.07 26.37 -0.68
CA ILE A 134 -13.92 25.21 -0.92
C ILE A 134 -14.59 25.42 -2.28
N PRO A 135 -14.50 24.46 -3.21
CA PRO A 135 -15.15 24.57 -4.51
C PRO A 135 -16.66 24.83 -4.38
N GLU A 136 -17.14 25.86 -5.08
CA GLU A 136 -18.56 26.21 -5.12
C GLU A 136 -19.31 25.39 -6.17
N GLY A 137 -20.53 24.95 -5.85
CA GLY A 137 -21.43 24.27 -6.79
C GLY A 137 -21.70 22.81 -6.43
N GLU A 138 -22.43 22.14 -7.32
CA GLU A 138 -22.82 20.74 -7.14
C GLU A 138 -21.63 19.80 -7.37
N MET A 139 -21.61 18.70 -6.61
CA MET A 139 -20.70 17.59 -6.84
C MET A 139 -21.14 16.85 -8.11
N GLU A 140 -20.38 16.96 -9.19
CA GLU A 140 -20.72 16.32 -10.46
C GLU A 140 -20.32 14.83 -10.45
N ILE A 141 -21.17 13.97 -11.01
CA ILE A 141 -20.87 12.54 -11.20
C ILE A 141 -20.34 12.35 -12.63
N VAL A 142 -19.08 11.94 -12.72
CA VAL A 142 -18.39 11.72 -14.00
C VAL A 142 -18.65 10.29 -14.48
N MET A 143 -18.42 9.31 -13.61
CA MET A 143 -18.57 7.89 -13.93
C MET A 143 -19.12 7.12 -12.74
N THR A 144 -20.02 6.17 -12.99
CA THR A 144 -20.50 5.19 -12.00
C THR A 144 -20.18 3.77 -12.46
N ASP A 145 -19.47 3.03 -11.62
CA ASP A 145 -19.28 1.59 -11.74
C ASP A 145 -20.58 0.90 -11.31
N ASP A 146 -21.40 0.55 -12.31
CA ASP A 146 -22.75 0.00 -12.17
C ASP A 146 -22.78 -1.53 -12.18
N HIS A 147 -21.63 -2.17 -11.97
CA HIS A 147 -21.50 -3.61 -12.08
C HIS A 147 -22.32 -4.37 -11.01
N GLY A 148 -22.94 -5.48 -11.42
CA GLY A 148 -23.98 -6.15 -10.63
C GLY A 148 -23.53 -6.77 -9.30
N HIS A 149 -22.24 -7.10 -9.16
CA HIS A 149 -21.69 -7.68 -7.93
C HIS A 149 -21.29 -6.64 -6.88
N GLY A 150 -21.23 -5.35 -7.24
CA GLY A 150 -20.83 -4.26 -6.35
C GLY A 150 -19.44 -4.45 -5.73
N LYS A 151 -19.18 -3.80 -4.60
CA LYS A 151 -17.87 -3.80 -3.94
C LYS A 151 -17.24 -5.20 -3.82
N HIS A 152 -15.98 -5.32 -4.24
CA HIS A 152 -15.19 -6.56 -4.26
C HIS A 152 -13.71 -6.30 -3.87
N GLU A 153 -12.86 -7.32 -3.94
CA GLU A 153 -11.49 -7.30 -3.39
C GLU A 153 -10.63 -6.11 -3.86
N HIS A 154 -10.68 -5.74 -5.15
CA HIS A 154 -9.84 -4.69 -5.74
C HIS A 154 -10.66 -3.53 -6.33
N ILE A 155 -11.47 -2.88 -5.50
CA ILE A 155 -12.44 -1.85 -5.94
C ILE A 155 -11.87 -0.41 -6.01
N GLY A 156 -10.55 -0.23 -5.87
CA GLY A 156 -9.95 1.10 -6.00
C GLY A 156 -10.22 1.72 -7.37
N LYS A 157 -10.47 3.04 -7.40
CA LYS A 157 -10.68 3.84 -8.61
C LYS A 157 -9.67 4.99 -8.70
N PRO A 158 -8.35 4.73 -8.75
CA PRO A 158 -7.40 5.77 -9.12
C PRO A 158 -7.69 6.26 -10.55
N ILE A 159 -7.18 7.43 -10.90
CA ILE A 159 -7.50 8.10 -12.16
C ILE A 159 -6.23 8.74 -12.70
N ALA A 160 -5.99 8.59 -14.00
CA ALA A 160 -5.02 9.37 -14.75
C ALA A 160 -5.71 10.00 -15.97
N PHE A 161 -5.12 11.08 -16.48
CA PHE A 161 -5.62 11.80 -17.65
C PHE A 161 -4.51 11.95 -18.68
N ASP A 162 -4.85 11.86 -19.96
CA ASP A 162 -3.93 12.23 -21.02
C ASP A 162 -4.11 13.70 -21.45
N ASN A 163 -3.26 14.11 -22.40
CA ASN A 163 -3.28 15.45 -22.97
C ASN A 163 -4.33 15.62 -24.08
N GLU A 164 -5.16 14.61 -24.34
CA GLU A 164 -6.17 14.59 -25.41
C GLU A 164 -7.61 14.69 -24.88
N GLY A 165 -7.80 14.73 -23.56
CA GLY A 165 -9.11 14.81 -22.94
C GLY A 165 -9.66 13.47 -22.47
N HIS A 166 -8.86 12.41 -22.46
CA HIS A 166 -9.29 11.12 -21.96
C HIS A 166 -8.96 10.92 -20.47
N MET A 167 -9.81 10.14 -19.81
CA MET A 167 -9.66 9.68 -18.44
C MET A 167 -9.48 8.16 -18.43
N TYR A 168 -8.45 7.66 -17.74
CA TYR A 168 -8.16 6.23 -17.61
C TYR A 168 -8.55 5.74 -16.22
N VAL A 169 -9.36 4.69 -16.17
CA VAL A 169 -9.90 4.14 -14.92
C VAL A 169 -9.76 2.63 -14.90
N PRO A 170 -9.14 2.05 -13.85
CA PRO A 170 -9.07 0.60 -13.70
C PRO A 170 -10.40 0.03 -13.17
N PHE A 171 -10.73 -1.16 -13.64
CA PHE A 171 -11.74 -2.02 -13.02
C PHE A 171 -10.99 -3.24 -12.47
N GLY A 172 -10.60 -3.15 -11.20
CA GLY A 172 -9.77 -4.18 -10.56
C GLY A 172 -10.48 -5.53 -10.45
N ALA A 173 -9.70 -6.58 -10.25
CA ALA A 173 -10.17 -7.96 -10.22
C ALA A 173 -11.08 -8.25 -9.01
N PRO A 174 -12.20 -8.98 -9.17
CA PRO A 174 -13.05 -9.43 -8.07
C PRO A 174 -12.44 -10.50 -7.16
N SER A 175 -11.25 -11.03 -7.50
CA SER A 175 -10.60 -12.10 -6.75
C SER A 175 -9.08 -12.03 -6.86
N ASN A 176 -8.38 -12.85 -6.07
CA ASN A 176 -6.92 -12.90 -6.08
C ASN A 176 -6.32 -13.40 -7.41
N ALA A 177 -6.84 -14.51 -7.94
CA ALA A 177 -6.28 -15.26 -9.06
C ALA A 177 -7.37 -16.00 -9.89
N CYS A 178 -8.58 -15.45 -9.96
CA CYS A 178 -9.71 -16.01 -10.71
C CYS A 178 -10.04 -17.49 -10.36
N GLN A 179 -9.96 -17.81 -9.07
CA GLN A 179 -10.28 -19.13 -8.51
C GLN A 179 -11.73 -19.20 -8.06
N ASN A 180 -12.31 -20.40 -8.12
CA ASN A 180 -13.58 -20.73 -7.49
C ASN A 180 -13.53 -22.14 -6.85
N PRO A 181 -13.64 -22.29 -5.52
CA PRO A 181 -13.77 -21.22 -4.51
C PRO A 181 -12.51 -20.35 -4.41
N LYS A 182 -12.70 -19.05 -4.10
CA LYS A 182 -11.60 -18.09 -3.94
C LYS A 182 -10.62 -18.57 -2.83
N ARG A 183 -9.33 -18.29 -3.00
CA ARG A 183 -8.31 -18.38 -1.93
C ARG A 183 -8.27 -19.73 -1.18
N THR A 184 -8.59 -20.82 -1.89
CA THR A 184 -8.62 -22.20 -1.39
C THR A 184 -7.36 -22.95 -1.85
N PRO A 185 -6.64 -23.66 -0.95
CA PRO A 185 -5.41 -24.36 -1.33
C PRO A 185 -5.61 -25.32 -2.50
N ARG A 186 -4.73 -25.20 -3.51
CA ARG A 186 -4.72 -26.03 -4.73
C ARG A 186 -6.00 -25.99 -5.58
N ALA A 187 -6.93 -25.06 -5.31
CA ALA A 187 -8.09 -24.89 -6.18
C ALA A 187 -7.62 -24.37 -7.56
N PRO A 188 -8.06 -24.99 -8.68
CA PRO A 188 -7.68 -24.53 -10.01
C PRO A 188 -8.26 -23.15 -10.30
N GLY A 189 -7.58 -22.41 -11.17
CA GLY A 189 -8.11 -21.18 -11.75
C GLY A 189 -9.16 -21.50 -12.82
N MET A 190 -10.09 -20.58 -13.04
CA MET A 190 -11.00 -20.66 -14.18
C MET A 190 -10.26 -20.27 -15.46
N ASP A 191 -10.26 -21.14 -16.47
CA ASP A 191 -9.64 -20.92 -17.79
C ASP A 191 -10.64 -21.28 -18.92
N PRO A 192 -11.15 -20.29 -19.69
CA PRO A 192 -10.85 -18.87 -19.58
C PRO A 192 -11.40 -18.25 -18.29
N CYS A 193 -10.72 -17.22 -17.78
CA CYS A 193 -11.16 -16.45 -16.63
C CYS A 193 -12.32 -15.50 -17.03
N PRO A 194 -13.55 -15.71 -16.53
CA PRO A 194 -14.70 -14.87 -16.88
C PRO A 194 -14.58 -13.43 -16.34
N GLN A 195 -13.74 -13.21 -15.31
CA GLN A 195 -13.56 -11.87 -14.74
C GLN A 195 -12.89 -10.91 -15.72
N LEU A 196 -12.17 -11.41 -16.73
CA LEU A 196 -11.50 -10.56 -17.72
C LEU A 196 -12.48 -9.87 -18.68
N GLU A 197 -13.76 -10.23 -18.69
CA GLU A 197 -14.76 -9.51 -19.51
C GLU A 197 -14.91 -8.06 -19.04
N ASP A 198 -15.16 -7.88 -17.74
CA ASP A 198 -15.49 -6.58 -17.13
C ASP A 198 -14.47 -6.10 -16.08
N HIS A 199 -13.44 -6.89 -15.78
CA HIS A 199 -12.44 -6.57 -14.75
C HIS A 199 -11.03 -6.98 -15.16
N GLY A 200 -10.06 -6.70 -14.28
CA GLY A 200 -8.66 -7.03 -14.52
C GLY A 200 -8.06 -6.21 -15.66
N GLY A 201 -8.38 -4.92 -15.74
CA GLY A 201 -7.98 -4.05 -16.85
C GLY A 201 -8.23 -2.56 -16.60
N VAL A 202 -7.97 -1.76 -17.63
CA VAL A 202 -8.15 -0.31 -17.65
C VAL A 202 -9.06 0.10 -18.79
N TRP A 203 -9.98 1.01 -18.51
CA TRP A 203 -10.91 1.58 -19.49
C TRP A 203 -10.60 3.07 -19.70
N ARG A 204 -10.70 3.51 -20.95
CA ARG A 204 -10.57 4.91 -21.39
C ARG A 204 -11.95 5.53 -21.56
N PHE A 205 -12.14 6.70 -20.98
CA PHE A 205 -13.38 7.49 -21.00
C PHE A 205 -13.11 8.91 -21.51
N ASP A 206 -14.15 9.64 -21.90
CA ASP A 206 -14.05 11.09 -22.11
C ASP A 206 -14.07 11.77 -20.73
N ALA A 207 -13.02 12.53 -20.38
CA ALA A 207 -12.92 13.20 -19.09
C ALA A 207 -13.99 14.29 -18.88
N ASN A 208 -14.55 14.83 -19.97
CA ASN A 208 -15.51 15.93 -19.95
C ASN A 208 -16.97 15.47 -19.95
N LYS A 209 -17.25 14.21 -20.29
CA LYS A 209 -18.60 13.63 -20.30
C LYS A 209 -19.02 13.20 -18.89
N LEU A 210 -20.18 13.68 -18.44
CA LEU A 210 -20.78 13.31 -17.16
C LEU A 210 -21.68 12.07 -17.29
N GLY A 211 -21.90 11.37 -16.18
CA GLY A 211 -22.87 10.27 -16.09
C GLY A 211 -22.51 9.02 -16.88
N GLN A 212 -21.23 8.76 -17.11
CA GLN A 212 -20.75 7.56 -17.82
C GLN A 212 -20.89 6.31 -16.95
N THR A 213 -21.00 5.14 -17.57
CA THR A 213 -20.76 3.84 -16.91
C THR A 213 -19.72 3.04 -17.68
N GLN A 214 -19.33 1.86 -17.20
CA GLN A 214 -18.29 1.05 -17.86
C GLN A 214 -18.58 0.79 -19.35
N LYS A 215 -19.88 0.70 -19.73
CA LYS A 215 -20.33 0.48 -21.11
C LYS A 215 -20.03 1.65 -22.05
N ASP A 216 -19.86 2.86 -21.51
CA ASP A 216 -19.41 4.03 -22.28
C ASP A 216 -17.89 4.03 -22.50
N GLY A 217 -17.15 3.26 -21.68
CA GLY A 217 -15.69 3.20 -21.72
C GLY A 217 -15.17 2.24 -22.79
N TYR A 218 -14.03 2.58 -23.35
CA TYR A 218 -13.27 1.69 -24.23
C TYR A 218 -12.27 0.88 -23.40
N LYS A 219 -12.33 -0.46 -23.44
CA LYS A 219 -11.36 -1.32 -22.76
C LYS A 219 -9.97 -1.14 -23.37
N TYR A 220 -9.13 -0.38 -22.69
CA TYR A 220 -7.82 0.06 -23.17
C TYR A 220 -6.74 -1.01 -22.97
N ALA A 221 -6.79 -1.74 -21.85
CA ALA A 221 -5.84 -2.82 -21.53
C ALA A 221 -6.47 -3.88 -20.61
N THR A 222 -5.88 -5.07 -20.56
CA THR A 222 -6.32 -6.19 -19.72
C THR A 222 -5.13 -6.89 -19.04
N GLY A 223 -5.39 -7.95 -18.27
CA GLY A 223 -4.34 -8.67 -17.53
C GLY A 223 -3.77 -7.89 -16.34
N ILE A 224 -4.48 -6.89 -15.81
CA ILE A 224 -4.03 -6.01 -14.73
C ILE A 224 -4.88 -6.24 -13.47
N ARG A 225 -4.34 -6.90 -12.45
CA ARG A 225 -5.08 -7.36 -11.25
C ARG A 225 -5.69 -6.23 -10.43
N SER A 226 -4.85 -5.33 -9.91
CA SER A 226 -5.24 -4.32 -8.93
C SER A 226 -4.33 -3.10 -9.06
N VAL A 227 -4.96 -1.93 -9.15
CA VAL A 227 -4.30 -0.66 -9.43
C VAL A 227 -4.69 0.34 -8.35
N VAL A 228 -3.68 0.96 -7.76
CA VAL A 228 -3.83 2.11 -6.86
C VAL A 228 -2.85 3.21 -7.27
N ALA A 229 -1.62 2.83 -7.64
CA ALA A 229 -0.62 3.70 -8.22
C ALA A 229 -0.73 3.73 -9.75
N MET A 230 -1.16 4.86 -10.31
CA MET A 230 -1.17 5.13 -11.75
C MET A 230 -0.96 6.62 -12.03
N ASP A 231 -0.29 6.90 -13.14
CA ASP A 231 -0.11 8.27 -13.64
C ASP A 231 0.15 8.27 -15.14
N TRP A 232 -0.05 9.42 -15.77
CA TRP A 232 0.28 9.64 -17.16
C TRP A 232 1.66 10.29 -17.28
N ASN A 233 2.53 9.72 -18.10
CA ASN A 233 3.80 10.38 -18.43
C ASN A 233 3.60 11.25 -19.67
N SER A 234 3.59 12.57 -19.49
CA SER A 234 3.41 13.53 -20.58
C SER A 234 4.59 13.61 -21.55
N GLU A 235 5.78 13.16 -21.16
CA GLU A 235 6.97 13.17 -22.03
C GLU A 235 6.85 12.11 -23.12
N ASP A 236 6.37 10.91 -22.79
CA ASP A 236 6.25 9.79 -23.75
C ASP A 236 4.81 9.53 -24.22
N GLY A 237 3.82 10.16 -23.57
CA GLY A 237 2.41 10.05 -23.90
C GLY A 237 1.83 8.68 -23.60
N ASN A 238 2.16 8.06 -22.46
CA ASN A 238 1.59 6.77 -22.07
C ASN A 238 1.13 6.73 -20.61
N LEU A 239 0.21 5.80 -20.37
CA LEU A 239 -0.22 5.45 -19.03
C LEU A 239 0.82 4.55 -18.37
N TYR A 240 1.11 4.82 -17.11
CA TYR A 240 1.95 3.96 -16.28
C TYR A 240 1.20 3.53 -15.03
N ILE A 241 1.43 2.29 -14.63
CA ILE A 241 0.81 1.67 -13.46
C ILE A 241 1.90 0.93 -12.68
N VAL A 242 1.82 0.96 -11.35
CA VAL A 242 2.52 -0.02 -10.51
C VAL A 242 1.47 -0.96 -9.92
N MET A 243 1.34 -2.14 -10.54
CA MET A 243 0.29 -3.10 -10.25
C MET A 243 0.59 -3.88 -8.97
N HIS A 244 -0.45 -4.10 -8.16
CA HIS A 244 -0.35 -5.01 -7.01
C HIS A 244 -0.35 -6.48 -7.47
N GLY A 245 0.74 -7.20 -7.23
CA GLY A 245 0.89 -8.63 -7.48
C GLY A 245 -0.11 -9.49 -6.69
N ARG A 246 -0.28 -10.76 -7.09
CA ARG A 246 -1.20 -11.68 -6.38
C ARG A 246 -0.69 -12.05 -4.98
N ASP A 247 -1.62 -12.42 -4.11
CA ASP A 247 -1.34 -12.83 -2.74
C ASP A 247 -1.13 -14.35 -2.59
N ASP A 248 -0.60 -14.80 -1.45
CA ASP A 248 -0.79 -16.16 -0.91
C ASP A 248 -0.13 -17.32 -1.67
N LEU A 249 1.06 -17.14 -2.26
CA LEU A 249 1.75 -18.24 -2.95
C LEU A 249 2.03 -19.42 -2.00
N ASN A 250 2.68 -19.18 -0.86
CA ASN A 250 2.96 -20.26 0.10
C ASN A 250 1.68 -20.81 0.73
N ARG A 251 0.75 -19.94 1.16
CA ARG A 251 -0.47 -20.37 1.85
C ARG A 251 -1.33 -21.30 0.99
N LEU A 252 -1.39 -21.08 -0.33
CA LEU A 252 -2.20 -21.89 -1.24
C LEU A 252 -1.43 -23.05 -1.89
N PHE A 253 -0.11 -22.92 -2.02
CA PHE A 253 0.77 -23.86 -2.73
C PHE A 253 2.08 -24.08 -1.96
N SER A 254 1.98 -24.45 -0.69
CA SER A 254 3.13 -24.69 0.20
C SER A 254 4.04 -25.84 -0.23
N ASN A 255 3.57 -26.69 -1.15
CA ASN A 255 4.35 -27.73 -1.79
C ASN A 255 5.23 -27.21 -2.94
N ILE A 256 5.04 -25.96 -3.38
CA ILE A 256 5.77 -25.32 -4.48
C ILE A 256 6.59 -24.14 -3.95
N TYR A 257 5.97 -23.29 -3.11
CA TYR A 257 6.58 -22.05 -2.65
C TYR A 257 6.87 -22.10 -1.15
N SER A 258 8.06 -21.66 -0.77
CA SER A 258 8.44 -21.40 0.62
C SER A 258 7.82 -20.09 1.13
N GLY A 259 7.89 -19.87 2.44
CA GLY A 259 7.48 -18.58 3.01
C GLY A 259 8.34 -17.42 2.51
N TRP A 260 9.59 -17.69 2.12
CA TRP A 260 10.48 -16.67 1.58
C TRP A 260 10.06 -16.29 0.16
N ASP A 261 9.78 -17.29 -0.68
CA ASP A 261 9.24 -17.06 -2.02
C ASP A 261 7.97 -16.23 -1.93
N SER A 262 7.05 -16.57 -1.02
CA SER A 262 5.82 -15.82 -0.84
C SER A 262 6.02 -14.41 -0.27
N ALA A 263 7.14 -14.11 0.40
CA ALA A 263 7.45 -12.76 0.86
C ALA A 263 8.08 -11.89 -0.24
N MET A 264 8.72 -12.52 -1.23
CA MET A 264 9.41 -11.84 -2.33
C MET A 264 8.62 -11.84 -3.65
N LEU A 265 7.69 -12.77 -3.82
CA LEU A 265 6.93 -12.99 -5.03
C LEU A 265 5.42 -13.01 -4.74
N PRO A 266 4.61 -12.72 -5.77
CA PRO A 266 4.98 -12.14 -7.05
C PRO A 266 5.43 -10.69 -6.94
N SER A 267 6.04 -10.19 -8.01
CA SER A 267 6.48 -8.79 -8.08
C SER A 267 5.30 -7.82 -8.00
N GLU A 268 5.54 -6.63 -7.44
CA GLU A 268 4.75 -5.46 -7.82
C GLU A 268 5.26 -4.96 -9.18
N GLU A 269 4.41 -4.91 -10.19
CA GLU A 269 4.83 -4.74 -11.59
C GLU A 269 4.70 -3.29 -12.03
N PHE A 270 5.82 -2.61 -12.36
CA PHE A 270 5.80 -1.31 -13.02
C PHE A 270 5.60 -1.53 -14.52
N ILE A 271 4.45 -1.12 -15.04
CA ILE A 271 4.03 -1.39 -16.41
C ILE A 271 3.80 -0.07 -17.16
N ARG A 272 4.26 -0.03 -18.42
CA ARG A 272 3.92 1.01 -19.40
C ARG A 272 2.77 0.46 -20.24
N VAL A 273 1.60 1.05 -20.11
CA VAL A 273 0.35 0.54 -20.68
C VAL A 273 0.03 1.26 -21.98
N THR A 274 -0.15 0.48 -23.05
CA THR A 274 -0.59 0.96 -24.36
C THR A 274 -1.94 0.35 -24.73
N GLU A 275 -2.57 0.90 -25.76
CA GLU A 275 -3.83 0.37 -26.29
C GLU A 275 -3.66 -1.11 -26.71
N GLY A 276 -4.48 -1.99 -26.13
CA GLY A 276 -4.45 -3.43 -26.38
C GLY A 276 -3.49 -4.23 -25.51
N SER A 277 -2.75 -3.60 -24.59
CA SER A 277 -1.83 -4.33 -23.70
C SER A 277 -2.51 -5.41 -22.86
N ASP A 278 -1.82 -6.52 -22.64
CA ASP A 278 -2.24 -7.63 -21.78
C ASP A 278 -1.07 -8.11 -20.91
N PHE A 279 -1.15 -7.83 -19.60
CA PHE A 279 -0.10 -8.17 -18.63
C PHE A 279 -0.26 -9.56 -17.99
N GLY A 280 -1.22 -10.35 -18.46
CA GLY A 280 -1.30 -11.79 -18.23
C GLY A 280 -1.95 -12.24 -16.93
N TRP A 281 -2.37 -11.36 -16.01
CA TRP A 281 -3.23 -11.79 -14.90
C TRP A 281 -4.55 -12.37 -15.45
N PRO A 282 -5.11 -13.46 -14.89
CA PRO A 282 -4.65 -14.23 -13.73
C PRO A 282 -3.66 -15.34 -14.05
N TYR A 283 -3.43 -15.63 -15.34
CA TYR A 283 -2.69 -16.80 -15.79
C TYR A 283 -1.21 -16.74 -15.44
N CYS A 284 -0.65 -15.54 -15.36
CA CYS A 284 0.78 -15.31 -15.20
C CYS A 284 1.07 -14.29 -14.11
N TYR A 285 2.26 -14.37 -13.54
CA TYR A 285 2.81 -13.34 -12.68
C TYR A 285 4.29 -13.11 -13.01
N TYR A 286 4.79 -11.89 -12.80
CA TYR A 286 6.21 -11.61 -13.00
C TYR A 286 7.05 -12.01 -11.79
N ASP A 287 8.14 -12.73 -12.03
CA ASP A 287 9.19 -13.02 -11.06
C ASP A 287 10.40 -12.13 -11.34
N GLN A 288 10.60 -11.09 -10.52
CA GLN A 288 11.72 -10.15 -10.67
C GLN A 288 13.09 -10.76 -10.32
N ILE A 289 13.14 -11.90 -9.62
CA ILE A 289 14.38 -12.62 -9.34
C ILE A 289 14.83 -13.38 -10.58
N GLN A 290 13.88 -13.93 -11.34
CA GLN A 290 14.13 -14.63 -12.61
C GLN A 290 14.01 -13.71 -13.84
N GLU A 291 13.61 -12.46 -13.65
CA GLU A 291 13.36 -11.45 -14.68
C GLU A 291 12.42 -11.92 -15.81
N LYS A 292 11.36 -12.67 -15.46
CA LYS A 292 10.40 -13.18 -16.45
C LYS A 292 9.02 -13.43 -15.86
N LYS A 293 7.99 -13.44 -16.72
CA LYS A 293 6.69 -14.01 -16.35
C LYS A 293 6.72 -15.53 -16.29
N VAL A 294 6.08 -16.06 -15.26
CA VAL A 294 5.84 -17.50 -15.09
C VAL A 294 4.36 -17.77 -14.88
N LEU A 295 3.96 -18.99 -15.22
CA LEU A 295 2.59 -19.44 -15.10
C LEU A 295 2.20 -19.48 -13.62
N SER A 296 1.02 -18.94 -13.32
CA SER A 296 0.42 -19.01 -12.00
C SER A 296 0.11 -20.48 -11.65
N PRO A 297 0.32 -20.90 -10.39
CA PRO A 297 0.14 -22.30 -9.99
C PRO A 297 -1.31 -22.80 -10.13
N GLU A 298 -2.31 -21.91 -10.08
CA GLU A 298 -3.71 -22.19 -10.42
C GLU A 298 -3.91 -22.78 -11.81
N TYR A 299 -2.97 -22.51 -12.72
CA TYR A 299 -3.02 -22.85 -14.14
C TYR A 299 -1.92 -23.87 -14.51
N GLY A 300 -1.32 -24.54 -13.52
CA GLY A 300 -0.31 -25.58 -13.71
C GLY A 300 1.15 -25.09 -13.64
N GLY A 301 1.38 -23.86 -13.19
CA GLY A 301 2.72 -23.35 -12.97
C GLY A 301 3.41 -23.89 -11.72
N ASP A 302 4.74 -23.93 -11.75
CA ASP A 302 5.61 -24.40 -10.66
C ASP A 302 6.62 -23.34 -10.19
N GLY A 303 6.43 -22.09 -10.62
CA GLY A 303 7.36 -20.98 -10.42
C GLY A 303 8.49 -20.90 -11.45
N LYS A 304 8.53 -21.81 -12.45
CA LYS A 304 9.56 -21.81 -13.51
C LYS A 304 8.97 -21.93 -14.91
N ILE A 305 7.84 -22.63 -15.05
CA ILE A 305 7.13 -22.81 -16.32
C ILE A 305 6.67 -21.44 -16.84
N VAL A 306 7.10 -21.07 -18.04
CA VAL A 306 6.64 -19.86 -18.74
C VAL A 306 5.30 -20.13 -19.44
N GLY A 307 5.18 -21.24 -20.19
CA GLY A 307 3.91 -21.60 -20.84
C GLY A 307 3.37 -20.50 -21.75
N ARG A 308 2.08 -20.16 -21.58
CA ARG A 308 1.40 -19.06 -22.29
C ARG A 308 1.90 -17.66 -21.91
N CYS A 309 2.71 -17.54 -20.85
CA CYS A 309 3.14 -16.24 -20.36
C CYS A 309 4.08 -15.48 -21.29
N LYS A 310 4.69 -16.17 -22.25
CA LYS A 310 5.50 -15.58 -23.32
C LYS A 310 4.71 -14.68 -24.28
N ASP A 311 3.38 -14.85 -24.30
CA ASP A 311 2.48 -14.14 -25.22
C ASP A 311 1.87 -12.88 -24.56
N PHE A 312 2.23 -12.58 -23.31
CA PHE A 312 1.79 -11.40 -22.56
C PHE A 312 2.92 -10.37 -22.42
N ASP A 313 2.55 -9.11 -22.22
CA ASP A 313 3.48 -7.99 -22.10
C ASP A 313 4.27 -8.05 -20.78
N ASP A 314 5.59 -7.89 -20.83
CA ASP A 314 6.44 -7.79 -19.64
C ASP A 314 6.35 -6.39 -18.98
N PRO A 315 6.52 -6.30 -17.65
CA PRO A 315 6.72 -5.02 -16.99
C PRO A 315 8.04 -4.38 -17.39
N ILE A 316 8.10 -3.06 -17.29
CA ILE A 316 9.36 -2.30 -17.47
C ILE A 316 10.28 -2.43 -16.26
N MET A 317 9.74 -2.80 -15.09
CA MET A 317 10.47 -3.08 -13.87
C MET A 317 9.60 -3.90 -12.91
N GLY A 318 10.18 -4.86 -12.19
CA GLY A 318 9.53 -5.56 -11.09
C GLY A 318 10.10 -5.14 -9.75
N PHE A 319 9.24 -4.88 -8.76
CA PHE A 319 9.64 -4.68 -7.37
C PHE A 319 9.35 -5.93 -6.54
N PRO A 320 10.05 -6.15 -5.41
CA PRO A 320 9.72 -7.23 -4.49
C PRO A 320 8.25 -7.22 -4.08
N GLY A 321 7.71 -8.43 -3.89
CA GLY A 321 6.30 -8.61 -3.60
C GLY A 321 5.80 -7.90 -2.36
N HIS A 322 4.53 -7.53 -2.45
CA HIS A 322 3.69 -7.00 -1.37
C HIS A 322 4.07 -5.62 -0.87
N TRP A 323 4.95 -4.86 -1.55
CA TRP A 323 5.28 -3.48 -1.16
C TRP A 323 4.09 -2.51 -1.25
N ALA A 324 3.01 -2.91 -1.92
CA ALA A 324 1.74 -2.19 -2.01
C ALA A 324 1.89 -0.74 -2.50
N PRO A 325 2.30 -0.53 -3.77
CA PRO A 325 2.41 0.81 -4.36
C PRO A 325 1.03 1.48 -4.44
N ASN A 326 0.87 2.60 -3.76
CA ASN A 326 -0.43 3.25 -3.56
C ASN A 326 -0.56 4.64 -4.18
N ASP A 327 0.51 5.21 -4.71
CA ASP A 327 0.45 6.37 -5.60
C ASP A 327 1.69 6.36 -6.51
N LEU A 328 1.52 6.90 -7.70
CA LEU A 328 2.56 7.10 -8.70
C LEU A 328 2.40 8.54 -9.19
N VAL A 329 3.50 9.28 -9.25
CA VAL A 329 3.53 10.64 -9.78
C VAL A 329 4.81 10.85 -10.58
N PHE A 330 4.70 11.25 -11.85
CA PHE A 330 5.83 11.76 -12.60
C PHE A 330 6.12 13.21 -12.23
N TYR A 331 7.40 13.55 -12.05
CA TYR A 331 7.80 14.93 -11.77
C TYR A 331 8.26 15.63 -13.05
N ASP A 332 7.49 16.59 -13.55
CA ASP A 332 7.80 17.37 -14.76
C ASP A 332 8.36 18.78 -14.48
N GLY A 333 8.40 19.19 -13.21
CA GLY A 333 8.90 20.50 -12.79
C GLY A 333 10.41 20.69 -12.90
N ASP A 334 10.86 21.94 -12.68
CA ASP A 334 12.27 22.35 -12.80
C ASP A 334 12.90 22.75 -11.45
N LYS A 335 12.22 22.54 -10.34
CA LYS A 335 12.67 23.01 -9.01
C LYS A 335 13.53 21.98 -8.29
N LEU A 336 13.31 20.69 -8.52
CA LEU A 336 14.18 19.63 -8.00
C LEU A 336 15.45 19.46 -8.86
N PRO A 337 16.52 18.82 -8.32
CA PRO A 337 17.68 18.44 -9.13
C PRO A 337 17.30 17.73 -10.43
N ASN A 338 18.03 18.02 -11.51
CA ASN A 338 17.65 17.61 -12.87
C ASN A 338 17.45 16.09 -13.04
N ARG A 339 18.10 15.26 -12.21
CA ARG A 339 17.92 13.80 -12.21
C ARG A 339 16.48 13.35 -11.94
N TYR A 340 15.69 14.18 -11.24
CA TYR A 340 14.31 13.86 -10.87
C TYR A 340 13.32 14.19 -11.98
N LYS A 341 13.73 15.03 -12.96
CA LYS A 341 12.87 15.47 -14.05
C LYS A 341 12.44 14.28 -14.90
N ASN A 342 11.15 14.24 -15.19
CA ASN A 342 10.41 13.18 -15.88
C ASN A 342 10.50 11.80 -15.23
N GLY A 343 11.06 11.68 -14.02
CA GLY A 343 11.16 10.44 -13.27
C GLY A 343 9.92 10.15 -12.43
N ALA A 344 9.78 8.90 -12.02
CA ALA A 344 8.60 8.41 -11.31
C ALA A 344 8.84 8.33 -9.80
N PHE A 345 8.00 8.99 -9.02
CA PHE A 345 7.92 8.81 -7.57
C PHE A 345 6.80 7.84 -7.22
N ILE A 346 7.10 6.86 -6.38
CA ILE A 346 6.16 5.79 -6.01
C ILE A 346 6.01 5.73 -4.49
N ALA A 347 4.79 5.87 -3.98
CA ALA A 347 4.50 5.64 -2.56
C ALA A 347 4.29 4.14 -2.32
N PHE A 348 5.30 3.45 -1.79
CA PHE A 348 5.12 2.09 -1.30
C PHE A 348 4.48 2.14 0.08
N HIS A 349 3.28 1.60 0.21
CA HIS A 349 2.46 1.72 1.42
C HIS A 349 2.86 0.75 2.52
N GLY A 350 3.59 -0.30 2.17
CA GLY A 350 4.04 -1.34 3.05
C GLY A 350 3.14 -2.57 3.01
N SER A 351 3.74 -3.72 3.23
CA SER A 351 3.08 -5.00 3.05
C SER A 351 2.10 -5.37 4.14
N THR A 352 1.20 -6.29 3.80
CA THR A 352 0.39 -7.02 4.78
C THR A 352 0.52 -8.54 4.65
N ASN A 353 1.22 -9.05 3.63
CA ASN A 353 1.23 -10.46 3.24
C ASN A 353 2.65 -11.04 3.07
N ARG A 354 3.56 -10.70 3.99
CA ARG A 354 4.96 -11.19 3.97
C ARG A 354 5.30 -12.16 5.10
N ALA A 355 4.33 -12.54 5.92
CA ALA A 355 4.58 -13.50 6.99
C ALA A 355 5.14 -14.81 6.38
N PRO A 356 6.21 -15.39 6.95
CA PRO A 356 6.76 -15.11 8.28
C PRO A 356 7.90 -14.08 8.34
N TYR A 357 8.23 -13.40 7.25
CA TYR A 357 9.29 -12.39 7.19
C TYR A 357 8.76 -11.02 7.63
N PRO A 358 9.66 -10.06 7.95
CA PRO A 358 9.27 -8.69 8.24
C PRO A 358 8.43 -8.10 7.11
N GLN A 359 7.48 -7.25 7.49
CA GLN A 359 6.77 -6.44 6.53
C GLN A 359 7.76 -5.45 5.88
N SER A 360 7.52 -5.08 4.62
CA SER A 360 8.44 -4.29 3.80
C SER A 360 7.69 -3.34 2.88
N GLY A 361 8.37 -2.33 2.32
CA GLY A 361 7.81 -1.36 1.39
C GLY A 361 7.25 -0.10 2.04
N TYR A 362 7.76 0.40 3.18
CA TYR A 362 7.20 1.56 3.90
C TYR A 362 7.93 2.88 3.58
N PHE A 363 8.11 3.20 2.30
CA PHE A 363 8.95 4.33 1.86
C PHE A 363 8.44 4.92 0.54
N VAL A 364 8.94 6.10 0.16
CA VAL A 364 8.76 6.64 -1.21
C VAL A 364 9.99 6.30 -2.03
N GLY A 365 9.77 5.55 -3.12
CA GLY A 365 10.79 5.22 -4.10
C GLY A 365 10.84 6.25 -5.24
N PHE A 366 11.97 6.28 -5.93
CA PHE A 366 12.16 7.06 -7.16
C PHE A 366 12.74 6.16 -8.26
N VAL A 367 12.20 6.21 -9.47
CA VAL A 367 12.76 5.57 -10.66
C VAL A 367 13.19 6.67 -11.63
N PRO A 368 14.50 6.77 -11.97
CA PRO A 368 14.98 7.76 -12.91
C PRO A 368 14.51 7.41 -14.33
N PHE A 369 14.11 8.43 -15.09
CA PHE A 369 13.73 8.28 -16.49
C PHE A 369 14.60 9.16 -17.38
N LYS A 370 14.75 8.72 -18.62
CA LYS A 370 15.35 9.49 -19.70
C LYS A 370 14.71 9.06 -21.01
N ASP A 371 14.32 10.02 -21.85
CA ASP A 371 13.71 9.77 -23.15
C ASP A 371 12.49 8.80 -23.07
N GLY A 372 11.65 9.01 -22.05
CA GLY A 372 10.43 8.21 -21.84
C GLY A 372 10.66 6.78 -21.32
N LYS A 373 11.87 6.44 -20.86
CA LYS A 373 12.20 5.08 -20.36
C LYS A 373 12.96 5.13 -19.04
N PRO A 374 12.85 4.10 -18.18
CA PRO A 374 13.74 3.96 -17.03
C PRO A 374 15.21 4.05 -17.45
N SER A 375 15.98 4.88 -16.76
CA SER A 375 17.40 5.15 -17.06
C SER A 375 18.37 4.54 -16.04
N GLY A 376 17.86 3.85 -15.02
CA GLY A 376 18.62 3.19 -13.99
C GLY A 376 17.73 2.47 -12.97
N ASP A 377 18.38 1.97 -11.91
CA ASP A 377 17.71 1.31 -10.79
C ASP A 377 16.85 2.28 -9.99
N TRP A 378 15.92 1.72 -9.20
CA TRP A 378 15.13 2.51 -8.27
C TRP A 378 15.95 2.92 -7.03
N GLU A 379 15.54 4.04 -6.43
CA GLU A 379 16.19 4.69 -5.30
C GLU A 379 15.20 4.88 -4.15
N VAL A 380 15.70 4.97 -2.92
CA VAL A 380 14.89 5.39 -1.77
C VAL A 380 14.92 6.92 -1.70
N PHE A 381 13.79 7.56 -1.95
CA PHE A 381 13.70 9.01 -1.85
C PHE A 381 13.32 9.48 -0.44
N ALA A 382 12.32 8.86 0.19
CA ALA A 382 11.91 9.21 1.54
C ALA A 382 11.63 7.97 2.37
N ASP A 383 12.12 7.93 3.60
CA ASP A 383 11.88 6.85 4.56
C ASP A 383 11.74 7.42 5.99
N GLY A 384 11.45 6.58 6.98
CA GLY A 384 11.20 6.96 8.37
C GLY A 384 9.73 6.83 8.80
N PHE A 385 8.86 6.38 7.90
CA PHE A 385 7.42 6.27 8.16
C PHE A 385 7.08 5.21 9.21
N ALA A 386 7.72 4.04 9.15
CA ALA A 386 7.44 2.94 10.07
C ALA A 386 7.88 3.25 11.51
N VAL A 387 8.95 4.04 11.69
CA VAL A 387 9.57 4.39 12.99
C VAL A 387 10.14 3.18 13.77
N VAL A 388 10.09 2.00 13.17
CA VAL A 388 10.76 0.78 13.62
C VAL A 388 11.34 0.10 12.39
N ASP A 389 12.49 -0.55 12.53
CA ASP A 389 13.11 -1.30 11.43
C ASP A 389 12.38 -2.62 11.21
N THR A 390 12.46 -3.55 12.16
CA THR A 390 11.77 -4.84 12.05
C THR A 390 10.28 -4.70 12.34
N ILE A 391 9.48 -4.67 11.27
CA ILE A 391 8.01 -4.60 11.34
C ILE A 391 7.45 -6.03 11.33
N ALA A 392 7.13 -6.57 12.50
CA ALA A 392 6.68 -7.95 12.61
C ALA A 392 5.16 -8.10 12.43
N SER A 393 4.41 -7.03 12.69
CA SER A 393 2.99 -6.90 12.41
C SER A 393 2.75 -5.58 11.70
N VAL A 394 1.73 -5.54 10.84
CA VAL A 394 1.32 -4.32 10.11
C VAL A 394 1.08 -3.13 11.06
N ASN A 395 0.60 -3.40 12.28
CA ASN A 395 0.29 -2.37 13.27
C ASN A 395 1.53 -1.78 13.96
N ASP A 396 2.72 -2.37 13.77
CA ASP A 396 3.98 -1.85 14.32
C ASP A 396 4.43 -0.58 13.58
N ALA A 397 4.05 -0.43 12.30
CA ALA A 397 4.37 0.76 11.51
C ALA A 397 3.54 1.97 11.98
N LYS A 398 4.23 3.03 12.41
CA LYS A 398 3.55 4.24 12.92
C LYS A 398 2.79 5.01 11.83
N TYR A 399 3.39 5.12 10.65
CA TYR A 399 2.82 5.79 9.48
C TYR A 399 3.05 4.94 8.23
N ARG A 400 2.23 5.16 7.19
CA ARG A 400 2.33 4.47 5.89
C ARG A 400 2.15 5.48 4.77
N PRO A 401 3.19 5.74 3.95
CA PRO A 401 3.11 6.76 2.91
C PRO A 401 2.07 6.36 1.88
N MET A 402 1.26 7.33 1.44
CA MET A 402 0.03 7.05 0.73
C MET A 402 -0.10 7.87 -0.54
N GLY A 403 -0.40 9.16 -0.45
CA GLY A 403 -0.55 10.04 -1.61
C GLY A 403 0.67 10.95 -1.80
N ILE A 404 0.99 11.25 -3.05
CA ILE A 404 2.06 12.17 -3.46
C ILE A 404 1.43 13.29 -4.30
N ALA A 405 1.88 14.52 -4.11
CA ALA A 405 1.56 15.63 -5.00
C ALA A 405 2.70 16.65 -5.03
N PHE A 406 2.88 17.33 -6.15
CA PHE A 406 3.81 18.46 -6.27
C PHE A 406 3.03 19.77 -6.37
N GLY A 407 3.52 20.81 -5.70
CA GLY A 407 3.11 22.18 -5.94
C GLY A 407 3.98 22.85 -7.01
N GLU A 408 3.48 23.94 -7.60
CA GLU A 408 4.22 24.73 -8.61
C GLU A 408 5.54 25.31 -8.06
N ASP A 409 5.61 25.52 -6.73
CA ASP A 409 6.82 25.97 -6.03
C ASP A 409 7.92 24.89 -5.98
N GLY A 410 7.63 23.66 -6.45
CA GLY A 410 8.53 22.52 -6.42
C GLY A 410 8.45 21.68 -5.15
N SER A 411 7.58 22.06 -4.22
CA SER A 411 7.39 21.30 -2.99
C SER A 411 6.68 19.98 -3.27
N MET A 412 7.16 18.91 -2.65
CA MET A 412 6.49 17.63 -2.64
C MET A 412 5.68 17.47 -1.36
N TYR A 413 4.45 17.01 -1.47
CA TYR A 413 3.62 16.64 -0.33
C TYR A 413 3.48 15.12 -0.28
N ILE A 414 3.50 14.56 0.92
CA ILE A 414 3.26 13.13 1.17
C ILE A 414 2.20 13.01 2.26
N SER A 415 1.18 12.21 2.03
CA SER A 415 0.18 11.87 3.05
C SER A 415 0.43 10.50 3.69
N ASP A 416 -0.10 10.32 4.90
CA ASP A 416 -0.12 9.05 5.62
C ASP A 416 -1.56 8.55 5.83
N SER A 417 -1.78 7.25 5.61
CA SER A 417 -3.12 6.66 5.75
C SER A 417 -3.43 6.07 7.13
N VAL A 418 -2.51 6.13 8.09
CA VAL A 418 -2.68 5.59 9.45
C VAL A 418 -3.19 6.68 10.37
N LYS A 419 -2.55 7.86 10.36
CA LYS A 419 -2.88 9.00 11.24
C LYS A 419 -3.43 10.22 10.49
N GLY A 420 -3.36 10.24 9.16
CA GLY A 420 -3.68 11.43 8.36
C GLY A 420 -2.64 12.54 8.45
N LYS A 421 -1.40 12.20 8.83
CA LYS A 421 -0.25 13.11 8.81
C LYS A 421 0.08 13.49 7.37
N ILE A 422 0.51 14.74 7.18
CA ILE A 422 0.98 15.25 5.90
C ILE A 422 2.31 15.95 6.10
N TRP A 423 3.29 15.60 5.25
CA TRP A 423 4.59 16.27 5.17
C TRP A 423 4.66 17.12 3.91
N LYS A 424 5.34 18.26 4.00
CA LYS A 424 5.83 19.07 2.87
C LYS A 424 7.35 18.93 2.83
N ILE A 425 7.88 18.59 1.67
CA ILE A 425 9.30 18.41 1.39
C ILE A 425 9.73 19.47 0.38
N VAL A 426 10.82 20.16 0.68
CA VAL A 426 11.39 21.21 -0.16
C VAL A 426 12.86 20.92 -0.42
N PHE A 427 13.34 21.29 -1.61
CA PHE A 427 14.76 21.24 -1.94
C PHE A 427 15.39 22.63 -1.70
N GLU A 428 16.39 22.68 -0.83
CA GLU A 428 17.18 23.87 -0.50
C GLU A 428 18.69 23.66 -0.74
N GLY A 429 19.05 22.55 -1.40
CA GLY A 429 20.43 22.24 -1.74
C GLY A 429 20.89 22.92 -3.03
N ASP A 430 22.13 22.62 -3.41
CA ASP A 430 22.69 23.01 -4.70
C ASP A 430 22.30 21.97 -5.76
N LYS A 431 21.50 22.39 -6.76
CA LYS A 431 21.02 21.52 -7.84
C LYS A 431 22.17 21.03 -8.72
N ASP A 432 23.19 21.86 -8.95
CA ASP A 432 24.25 21.59 -9.92
C ASP A 432 25.28 20.60 -9.35
N ASN A 433 25.37 20.52 -8.01
CA ASN A 433 26.23 19.61 -7.28
C ASN A 433 25.48 18.44 -6.64
N PHE A 434 24.21 18.21 -6.98
CA PHE A 434 23.43 17.10 -6.43
C PHE A 434 23.75 15.78 -7.15
N GLY A 435 24.40 14.86 -6.45
CA GLY A 435 24.83 13.58 -7.00
C GLY A 435 24.86 12.44 -5.99
N GLN A 436 25.77 11.50 -6.20
CA GLN A 436 25.91 10.29 -5.39
C GLN A 436 26.23 10.59 -3.92
N GLU A 437 27.00 11.65 -3.65
CA GLU A 437 27.34 12.05 -2.28
C GLU A 437 26.08 12.46 -1.49
N GLN A 438 25.20 13.26 -2.08
CA GLN A 438 23.96 13.71 -1.45
C GLN A 438 22.93 12.57 -1.26
N LEU A 439 23.09 11.48 -2.00
CA LEU A 439 22.24 10.28 -1.92
C LEU A 439 22.80 9.19 -1.01
N ALA A 440 24.07 9.30 -0.59
CA ALA A 440 24.78 8.21 0.07
C ALA A 440 24.08 7.71 1.34
N GLU A 441 23.48 8.61 2.13
CA GLU A 441 22.72 8.23 3.33
C GLU A 441 21.43 7.47 3.00
N MET A 442 20.78 7.80 1.88
CA MET A 442 19.59 7.09 1.43
C MET A 442 19.91 5.71 0.89
N GLU A 443 21.04 5.55 0.19
CA GLU A 443 21.53 4.23 -0.24
C GLU A 443 21.82 3.31 0.94
N LYS A 444 22.37 3.83 2.06
CA LYS A 444 22.54 3.04 3.29
C LYS A 444 21.21 2.53 3.87
N ARG A 445 20.11 3.26 3.66
CA ARG A 445 18.78 2.83 4.15
C ARG A 445 18.26 1.60 3.44
N LYS A 446 18.73 1.30 2.22
CA LYS A 446 18.39 0.04 1.53
C LYS A 446 18.81 -1.21 2.31
N LEU A 447 19.62 -1.09 3.36
CA LEU A 447 20.01 -2.19 4.26
C LEU A 447 19.01 -2.46 5.40
N LEU A 448 17.99 -1.61 5.58
CA LEU A 448 16.97 -1.80 6.60
C LEU A 448 16.01 -2.93 6.22
N SER A 449 15.52 -3.67 7.21
CA SER A 449 14.72 -4.89 7.03
C SER A 449 13.41 -4.67 6.28
N HIS A 450 12.87 -3.45 6.30
CA HIS A 450 11.68 -3.09 5.53
C HIS A 450 11.98 -2.67 4.08
N ILE A 451 13.25 -2.69 3.63
CA ILE A 451 13.66 -2.34 2.25
C ILE A 451 14.50 -3.45 1.60
N ARG A 452 15.49 -4.03 2.31
CA ARG A 452 16.35 -5.07 1.72
C ARG A 452 15.59 -6.37 1.46
N THR A 453 16.20 -7.20 0.63
CA THR A 453 15.84 -8.62 0.54
C THR A 453 16.14 -9.30 1.90
N PRO A 454 15.16 -10.00 2.51
CA PRO A 454 15.37 -10.71 3.76
C PRO A 454 16.28 -11.92 3.57
N ASP A 455 17.12 -12.21 4.56
CA ASP A 455 17.87 -13.46 4.68
C ASP A 455 16.89 -14.59 5.05
N GLU A 456 16.89 -15.67 4.26
CA GLU A 456 15.96 -16.81 4.40
C GLU A 456 15.92 -17.42 5.81
N ILE A 457 17.03 -17.36 6.54
CA ILE A 457 17.15 -18.01 7.85
C ILE A 457 17.07 -16.98 8.97
N LYS A 458 17.81 -15.88 8.87
CA LYS A 458 17.97 -14.93 9.97
C LYS A 458 16.76 -14.03 10.17
N ASP A 459 16.05 -13.70 9.09
CA ASP A 459 14.90 -12.80 9.14
C ASP A 459 13.57 -13.56 9.22
N ASN A 460 13.60 -14.89 9.26
CA ASN A 460 12.38 -15.67 9.46
C ASN A 460 11.88 -15.47 10.89
N LEU A 461 10.75 -14.78 11.05
CA LEU A 461 10.17 -14.45 12.35
C LEU A 461 9.30 -15.57 12.93
N MET A 462 9.20 -16.73 12.25
CA MET A 462 8.49 -17.87 12.81
C MET A 462 9.21 -18.43 14.04
N PRO A 463 8.46 -18.72 15.12
CA PRO A 463 8.93 -19.59 16.19
C PRO A 463 9.53 -20.91 15.66
N LYS A 464 10.66 -21.31 16.26
CA LYS A 464 11.47 -22.45 15.83
C LYS A 464 10.80 -23.82 16.03
N GLN A 465 9.78 -23.90 16.88
CA GLN A 465 9.00 -25.11 17.10
C GLN A 465 7.52 -24.75 17.24
N PHE A 466 6.71 -25.34 16.37
CA PHE A 466 5.26 -25.29 16.42
C PHE A 466 4.71 -26.71 16.34
N THR A 467 3.72 -27.03 17.17
CA THR A 467 3.03 -28.31 17.14
C THR A 467 1.52 -28.10 17.09
N GLY A 468 0.82 -28.98 16.38
CA GLY A 468 -0.66 -28.98 16.32
C GLY A 468 -1.26 -27.66 15.83
N ALA A 469 -2.28 -27.18 16.54
CA ALA A 469 -3.07 -25.99 16.23
C ALA A 469 -2.27 -24.73 15.89
N GLN A 470 -1.13 -24.53 16.58
CA GLN A 470 -0.30 -23.35 16.36
C GLN A 470 0.27 -23.35 14.94
N LYS A 471 0.71 -24.50 14.42
CA LYS A 471 1.19 -24.61 13.04
C LYS A 471 0.08 -24.28 12.05
N THR A 472 -1.13 -24.79 12.27
CA THR A 472 -2.31 -24.51 11.44
C THR A 472 -2.63 -23.02 11.42
N TYR A 473 -2.61 -22.37 12.58
CA TYR A 473 -2.82 -20.93 12.70
C TYR A 473 -1.78 -20.12 11.91
N TYR A 474 -0.49 -20.39 12.13
CA TYR A 474 0.57 -19.65 11.45
C TYR A 474 0.53 -19.84 9.93
N THR A 475 0.14 -21.03 9.46
CA THR A 475 0.04 -21.33 8.03
C THR A 475 -1.15 -20.63 7.37
N TYR A 476 -2.34 -20.74 7.96
CA TYR A 476 -3.58 -20.40 7.27
C TYR A 476 -4.25 -19.12 7.75
N CYS A 477 -4.02 -18.71 8.99
CA CYS A 477 -4.72 -17.58 9.62
C CYS A 477 -3.82 -16.37 9.82
N SER A 478 -2.54 -16.57 10.20
CA SER A 478 -1.62 -15.48 10.52
C SER A 478 -1.30 -14.51 9.36
N PRO A 479 -1.32 -14.91 8.07
CA PRO A 479 -1.14 -13.97 6.96
C PRO A 479 -2.15 -12.82 6.98
N CYS A 480 -3.38 -13.07 7.45
CA CYS A 480 -4.43 -12.04 7.58
C CYS A 480 -4.51 -11.52 9.02
N HIS A 481 -4.65 -12.43 9.99
CA HIS A 481 -4.92 -12.08 11.40
C HIS A 481 -3.66 -11.71 12.20
N GLN A 482 -2.49 -11.70 11.54
CA GLN A 482 -1.18 -11.41 12.11
C GLN A 482 -0.76 -12.44 13.18
N LYS A 483 0.52 -12.48 13.55
CA LYS A 483 1.03 -13.46 14.54
C LYS A 483 0.46 -13.29 15.96
N ASP A 484 -0.01 -12.10 16.28
CA ASP A 484 -0.53 -11.71 17.59
C ASP A 484 -2.07 -11.74 17.65
N GLY A 485 -2.73 -12.21 16.58
CA GLY A 485 -4.18 -12.28 16.48
C GLY A 485 -4.88 -10.92 16.39
N LYS A 486 -4.17 -9.80 16.28
CA LYS A 486 -4.80 -8.47 16.25
C LYS A 486 -5.29 -8.05 14.86
N GLY A 487 -4.93 -8.80 13.81
CA GLY A 487 -5.25 -8.45 12.44
C GLY A 487 -4.58 -7.15 11.98
N ALA A 488 -5.10 -6.59 10.90
CA ALA A 488 -4.62 -5.35 10.31
C ALA A 488 -5.79 -4.37 10.22
N THR A 489 -5.70 -3.24 10.93
CA THR A 489 -6.81 -2.28 11.06
C THR A 489 -7.41 -1.89 9.71
N GLY A 490 -8.70 -2.17 9.56
CA GLY A 490 -9.52 -1.85 8.39
C GLY A 490 -9.28 -2.72 7.18
N ARG A 491 -8.55 -3.83 7.34
CA ARG A 491 -8.39 -4.88 6.33
C ARG A 491 -8.73 -6.26 6.88
N PHE A 492 -8.18 -6.64 8.03
CA PHE A 492 -8.40 -7.94 8.66
C PHE A 492 -8.75 -7.79 10.14
N PRO A 493 -9.84 -8.42 10.63
CA PRO A 493 -10.31 -8.24 11.99
C PRO A 493 -9.40 -8.89 13.04
N THR A 494 -9.47 -8.34 14.26
CA THR A 494 -8.87 -8.94 15.45
C THR A 494 -9.59 -10.24 15.81
N LEU A 495 -8.82 -11.24 16.23
CA LEU A 495 -9.28 -12.46 16.89
C LEU A 495 -9.12 -12.37 18.42
N ASN A 496 -8.44 -11.34 18.90
CA ASN A 496 -8.22 -11.07 20.32
C ASN A 496 -9.42 -10.32 20.92
N GLY A 497 -9.99 -10.87 22.00
CA GLY A 497 -10.94 -10.22 22.89
C GLY A 497 -12.25 -9.86 22.20
N THR A 498 -12.71 -10.69 21.26
CA THR A 498 -13.91 -10.42 20.47
C THR A 498 -14.95 -11.53 20.63
N ASP A 499 -16.22 -11.13 20.69
CA ASP A 499 -17.37 -12.06 20.72
C ASP A 499 -17.38 -13.02 19.51
N TRP A 500 -16.84 -12.59 18.36
CA TRP A 500 -16.69 -13.45 17.18
C TRP A 500 -15.85 -14.71 17.44
N VAL A 501 -14.94 -14.66 18.43
CA VAL A 501 -14.10 -15.80 18.82
C VAL A 501 -14.56 -16.41 20.13
N THR A 502 -14.86 -15.61 21.16
CA THR A 502 -15.16 -16.10 22.52
C THR A 502 -16.63 -16.42 22.75
N GLY A 503 -17.53 -15.88 21.93
CA GLY A 503 -18.97 -16.11 22.00
C GLY A 503 -19.39 -17.44 21.36
N ASP A 504 -20.40 -17.37 20.48
CA ASP A 504 -21.01 -18.54 19.85
C ASP A 504 -20.01 -19.40 19.05
N LYS A 505 -19.86 -20.66 19.48
CA LYS A 505 -19.00 -21.65 18.83
C LYS A 505 -19.52 -22.02 17.44
N GLU A 506 -20.84 -22.11 17.25
CA GLU A 506 -21.40 -22.56 15.97
C GLU A 506 -21.11 -21.54 14.87
N ARG A 507 -21.26 -20.24 15.18
CA ARG A 507 -20.82 -19.15 14.30
C ARG A 507 -19.34 -19.28 13.94
N LEU A 508 -18.46 -19.46 14.93
CA LEU A 508 -17.02 -19.54 14.70
C LEU A 508 -16.64 -20.76 13.84
N ILE A 509 -17.22 -21.93 14.13
CA ILE A 509 -17.01 -23.15 13.34
C ILE A 509 -17.50 -22.96 11.91
N ASN A 510 -18.70 -22.41 11.72
CA ASN A 510 -19.25 -22.18 10.38
C ASN A 510 -18.41 -21.21 9.56
N ILE A 511 -17.86 -20.15 10.19
CA ILE A 511 -16.94 -19.22 9.51
C ILE A 511 -15.70 -19.97 8.99
N VAL A 512 -15.09 -20.82 9.83
CA VAL A 512 -13.91 -21.60 9.41
C VAL A 512 -14.26 -22.63 8.32
N LEU A 513 -15.42 -23.29 8.41
CA LEU A 513 -15.83 -24.29 7.42
C LEU A 513 -16.25 -23.67 6.08
N LYS A 514 -16.99 -22.56 6.10
CA LYS A 514 -17.69 -22.02 4.93
C LYS A 514 -17.06 -20.74 4.38
N GLY A 515 -16.15 -20.12 5.12
CA GLY A 515 -15.65 -18.79 4.83
C GLY A 515 -16.72 -17.72 5.10
N MET A 516 -16.38 -16.48 4.77
CA MET A 516 -17.29 -15.34 4.88
C MET A 516 -16.89 -14.26 3.90
N GLU A 517 -17.86 -13.58 3.31
CA GLU A 517 -17.65 -12.40 2.45
C GLU A 517 -18.71 -11.35 2.80
N GLY A 518 -18.32 -10.08 2.77
CA GLY A 518 -19.21 -8.96 3.04
C GLY A 518 -18.86 -8.18 4.31
N SER A 519 -19.74 -7.22 4.65
CA SER A 519 -19.50 -6.27 5.72
C SER A 519 -19.84 -6.88 7.09
N ILE A 520 -18.89 -6.81 8.03
CA ILE A 520 -19.07 -7.19 9.44
C ILE A 520 -18.60 -6.07 10.36
N VAL A 521 -19.02 -6.11 11.62
CA VAL A 521 -18.53 -5.23 12.69
C VAL A 521 -17.87 -6.06 13.77
N VAL A 522 -16.61 -5.76 14.09
CA VAL A 522 -15.83 -6.40 15.15
C VAL A 522 -15.26 -5.29 16.04
N ASN A 523 -15.68 -5.22 17.30
CA ASN A 523 -15.23 -4.19 18.26
C ASN A 523 -15.34 -2.75 17.70
N ASP A 524 -16.54 -2.38 17.23
CA ASP A 524 -16.88 -1.10 16.60
C ASP A 524 -16.15 -0.77 15.28
N GLU A 525 -15.41 -1.74 14.76
CA GLU A 525 -14.67 -1.63 13.52
C GLU A 525 -15.39 -2.36 12.38
N VAL A 526 -15.67 -1.65 11.28
CA VAL A 526 -16.25 -2.22 10.07
C VAL A 526 -15.15 -2.86 9.22
N PHE A 527 -15.36 -4.11 8.83
CA PHE A 527 -14.53 -4.85 7.88
C PHE A 527 -15.40 -5.31 6.72
N ASN A 528 -14.88 -5.23 5.50
CA ASN A 528 -15.55 -5.77 4.32
C ASN A 528 -14.50 -6.40 3.41
N GLY A 529 -14.42 -7.73 3.46
CA GLY A 529 -13.43 -8.51 2.75
C GLY A 529 -13.80 -9.99 2.73
N VAL A 530 -12.90 -10.81 2.19
CA VAL A 530 -13.07 -12.25 2.09
C VAL A 530 -12.27 -12.94 3.18
N MET A 531 -12.95 -13.71 4.03
CA MET A 531 -12.37 -14.72 4.90
C MET A 531 -12.46 -16.07 4.19
N PRO A 532 -11.32 -16.67 3.76
CA PRO A 532 -11.33 -17.94 3.04
C PRO A 532 -11.90 -19.08 3.88
N GLN A 533 -12.57 -20.01 3.21
CA GLN A 533 -13.00 -21.25 3.84
C GLN A 533 -11.81 -22.18 4.09
N HIS A 534 -11.90 -22.98 5.16
CA HIS A 534 -10.88 -23.95 5.58
C HIS A 534 -11.45 -25.36 5.81
N SER A 535 -12.55 -25.72 5.14
CA SER A 535 -13.14 -27.08 5.18
C SER A 535 -12.20 -28.18 4.68
N PHE A 536 -11.09 -27.84 4.04
CA PHE A 536 -10.04 -28.80 3.66
C PHE A 536 -9.27 -29.35 4.87
N LEU A 537 -9.37 -28.72 6.04
CA LEU A 537 -8.85 -29.25 7.31
C LEU A 537 -9.79 -30.32 7.86
N SER A 538 -9.24 -31.30 8.58
CA SER A 538 -10.02 -32.31 9.31
C SER A 538 -10.81 -31.71 10.48
N ASP A 539 -11.83 -32.43 10.96
CA ASP A 539 -12.63 -31.98 12.11
C ASP A 539 -11.77 -31.79 13.37
N ALA A 540 -10.81 -32.69 13.61
CA ALA A 540 -9.84 -32.58 14.69
C ALA A 540 -8.94 -31.34 14.55
N GLU A 541 -8.40 -31.07 13.35
CA GLU A 541 -7.56 -29.88 13.12
C GLU A 541 -8.33 -28.58 13.31
N ILE A 542 -9.60 -28.52 12.90
CA ILE A 542 -10.45 -27.35 13.13
C ILE A 542 -10.77 -27.20 14.62
N ALA A 543 -11.13 -28.26 15.31
CA ALA A 543 -11.41 -28.23 16.75
C ALA A 543 -10.19 -27.74 17.55
N ASP A 544 -9.01 -28.27 17.24
CA ASP A 544 -7.74 -27.86 17.83
C ASP A 544 -7.42 -26.39 17.51
N LEU A 545 -7.57 -25.97 16.25
CA LEU A 545 -7.36 -24.58 15.82
C LEU A 545 -8.27 -23.62 16.57
N LEU A 546 -9.57 -23.91 16.63
CA LEU A 546 -10.55 -23.04 17.28
C LEU A 546 -10.36 -23.01 18.79
N THR A 547 -10.01 -24.13 19.41
CA THR A 547 -9.61 -24.18 20.82
C THR A 547 -8.36 -23.33 21.07
N TYR A 548 -7.36 -23.38 20.19
CA TYR A 548 -6.19 -22.51 20.26
C TYR A 548 -6.60 -21.04 20.17
N LEU A 549 -7.42 -20.64 19.20
CA LEU A 549 -7.90 -19.26 19.08
C LEU A 549 -8.62 -18.77 20.35
N ARG A 550 -9.44 -19.63 20.97
CA ARG A 550 -10.27 -19.31 22.14
C ARG A 550 -9.49 -19.27 23.47
N SER A 551 -8.27 -19.80 23.50
CA SER A 551 -7.40 -19.84 24.69
C SER A 551 -6.09 -19.04 24.53
N ASN A 552 -5.87 -18.43 23.36
CA ASN A 552 -4.67 -17.65 23.05
C ASN A 552 -5.03 -16.19 22.74
N PHE A 553 -4.00 -15.36 22.53
CA PHE A 553 -4.14 -13.93 22.25
C PHE A 553 -4.84 -13.12 23.36
N GLY A 554 -4.95 -13.67 24.57
CA GLY A 554 -5.69 -13.04 25.68
C GLY A 554 -7.16 -13.46 25.75
N ASN A 555 -7.60 -14.40 24.91
CA ASN A 555 -8.90 -15.04 25.04
C ASN A 555 -8.89 -16.11 26.14
N ASP A 556 -10.03 -16.24 26.82
CA ASP A 556 -10.30 -17.29 27.80
C ASP A 556 -11.76 -17.76 27.60
N ALA A 557 -11.92 -18.82 26.80
CA ALA A 557 -13.23 -19.36 26.45
C ALA A 557 -13.17 -20.88 26.20
N ASP A 558 -14.31 -21.57 26.40
CA ASP A 558 -14.40 -23.03 26.34
C ASP A 558 -13.89 -23.62 25.02
N ALA A 559 -13.22 -24.77 25.08
CA ALA A 559 -12.71 -25.49 23.92
C ALA A 559 -13.81 -25.88 22.91
N VAL A 560 -13.43 -26.02 21.65
CA VAL A 560 -14.25 -26.60 20.59
C VAL A 560 -13.86 -28.07 20.42
N THR A 561 -14.86 -28.94 20.37
CA THR A 561 -14.69 -30.39 20.22
C THR A 561 -14.81 -30.82 18.76
N GLU A 562 -14.14 -31.92 18.40
CA GLU A 562 -14.27 -32.53 17.07
C GLU A 562 -15.72 -32.87 16.72
N LYS A 563 -16.52 -33.31 17.71
CA LYS A 563 -17.95 -33.63 17.52
C LYS A 563 -18.78 -32.40 17.16
N GLU A 564 -18.54 -31.25 17.80
CA GLU A 564 -19.21 -29.98 17.44
C GLU A 564 -18.90 -29.60 15.99
N VAL A 565 -17.65 -29.75 15.55
CA VAL A 565 -17.25 -29.47 14.17
C VAL A 565 -17.92 -30.43 13.18
N SER A 566 -17.88 -31.73 13.49
CA SER A 566 -18.43 -32.78 12.63
C SER A 566 -19.94 -32.64 12.42
N ASN A 567 -20.69 -32.33 13.48
CA ASN A 567 -22.12 -32.06 13.40
C ASN A 567 -22.43 -30.92 12.43
N LEU A 568 -21.75 -29.78 12.58
CA LEU A 568 -21.96 -28.60 11.73
C LEU A 568 -21.51 -28.83 10.28
N ARG A 569 -20.45 -29.62 10.06
CA ARG A 569 -20.01 -30.02 8.72
C ARG A 569 -21.07 -30.87 8.02
N MET A 570 -21.75 -31.76 8.76
CA MET A 570 -22.85 -32.58 8.24
C MET A 570 -24.18 -31.83 8.13
N GLY A 571 -24.27 -30.61 8.68
CA GLY A 571 -25.52 -29.84 8.74
C GLY A 571 -26.52 -30.36 9.78
N LEU A 572 -26.02 -30.99 10.84
CA LEU A 572 -26.78 -31.59 11.95
C LEU A 572 -26.92 -30.66 13.15
#